data_AF-A0A9W8JT68-F1
#
_entry.id   AF-A0A9W8JT68-F1
#
_cell.length_a   1.000
_cell.length_b   1.000
_cell.length_c   1.000
_cell.angle_alpha   90.00
_cell.angle_beta   90.00
_cell.angle_gamma   90.00
#
_symmetry.space_group_name_H-M   'P 1'
#
loop_
_entity.id
_entity.type
_entity.pdbx_description
1 polymer ?
#
loop_
_entity_poly.entity_id
_entity_poly.type
_entity_poly.pdbx_seq_one_letter_code
_entity_poly.pdbx_strand_id
1 'polypeptide(L)'
;MYPHHVGVRTDAALRLQNWVERQPEHQLWKALWHAQAGEGVPLFQHHTIARDMTLLDPDINIPNDCWLLQVPEHVLGGTCTSPVLFREEYFEALQFLFRAVGWDHTHIGVDVESPSPEFRNPLLRRREVPQEGRRSCFILEGGPGIGKTYWLLTVLVLRLHARLPTIYQWEPDRIVFFDQDGPVHFRTVNDVLNSAAAVQLWHSRELWVLVDVKNDHQHPVDRLYHSRGVFIIQATTTSMRYTRWMDKLSYPGVSFILRPWSLAELIIGCVASFISHTFQGLT
;
A
#
# COMPACT_ATOMS: atom_id res chain seq x y z
N MET A 1 -29.46 19.16 43.46
CA MET A 1 -29.49 19.47 42.01
C MET A 1 -28.11 19.99 41.64
N TYR A 2 -27.26 19.14 41.06
CA TYR A 2 -25.97 19.58 40.53
C TYR A 2 -26.17 20.12 39.11
N PRO A 3 -25.65 21.31 38.79
CA PRO A 3 -25.77 21.85 37.45
C PRO A 3 -24.96 20.97 36.49
N HIS A 4 -25.63 20.50 35.43
CA HIS A 4 -24.98 19.81 34.33
C HIS A 4 -23.96 20.76 33.70
N HIS A 5 -22.68 20.52 33.96
CA HIS A 5 -21.58 21.10 33.19
C HIS A 5 -21.67 20.57 31.75
N VAL A 6 -22.40 21.28 30.90
CA VAL A 6 -22.32 21.13 29.46
C VAL A 6 -20.92 21.59 29.07
N GLY A 7 -20.03 20.62 28.88
CA GLY A 7 -18.62 20.86 28.58
C GLY A 7 -18.48 21.62 27.27
N VAL A 8 -18.01 22.87 27.38
CA VAL A 8 -17.46 23.63 26.25
C VAL A 8 -16.22 22.85 25.80
N ARG A 9 -16.38 21.94 24.83
CA ARG A 9 -15.24 21.45 24.04
C ARG A 9 -14.57 22.70 23.48
N THR A 10 -13.35 22.94 23.92
CA THR A 10 -12.59 24.14 23.55
C THR A 10 -12.37 24.14 22.04
N ASP A 11 -12.54 25.30 21.42
CA ASP A 11 -12.35 25.55 19.97
C ASP A 11 -11.04 24.92 19.43
N ALA A 12 -9.99 24.86 20.26
CA ALA A 12 -8.73 24.20 19.95
C ALA A 12 -8.84 22.69 19.63
N ALA A 13 -9.66 21.94 20.38
CA ALA A 13 -9.84 20.51 20.15
C ALA A 13 -10.56 20.25 18.81
N LEU A 14 -11.56 21.08 18.48
CA LEU A 14 -12.27 21.00 17.21
C LEU A 14 -11.35 21.34 16.03
N ARG A 15 -10.49 22.36 16.17
CA ARG A 15 -9.49 22.72 15.14
C ARG A 15 -8.47 21.59 14.90
N LEU A 16 -8.01 20.95 15.97
CA LEU A 16 -7.07 19.83 15.86
C LEU A 16 -7.73 18.63 15.16
N GLN A 17 -8.96 18.28 15.53
CA GLN A 17 -9.71 17.21 14.88
C GLN A 17 -9.91 17.50 13.38
N ASN A 18 -10.36 18.71 13.05
CA ASN A 18 -10.52 19.13 11.64
C ASN A 18 -9.21 19.10 10.86
N TRP A 19 -8.07 19.37 11.49
CA TRP A 19 -6.76 19.29 10.84
C TRP A 19 -6.31 17.84 10.60
N VAL A 20 -6.58 16.93 11.54
CA VAL A 20 -6.29 15.50 11.40
C VAL A 20 -7.15 14.88 10.29
N GLU A 21 -8.44 15.21 10.26
CA GLU A 21 -9.37 14.68 9.24
C GLU A 21 -9.03 15.14 7.81
N ARG A 22 -8.26 16.22 7.67
CA ARG A 22 -7.76 16.72 6.38
C ARG A 22 -6.45 16.08 5.95
N GLN A 23 -5.80 15.28 6.80
CA GLN A 23 -4.58 14.59 6.40
C GLN A 23 -4.91 13.52 5.34
N PRO A 24 -4.15 13.43 4.24
CA PRO A 24 -4.36 12.44 3.18
C PRO A 24 -4.44 11.00 3.68
N GLU A 25 -3.62 10.64 4.66
CA GLU A 25 -3.59 9.32 5.27
C GLU A 25 -4.89 9.01 6.02
N HIS A 26 -5.50 10.02 6.64
CA HIS A 26 -6.80 9.88 7.30
C HIS A 26 -7.93 9.72 6.27
N GLN A 27 -7.87 10.43 5.16
CA GLN A 27 -8.83 10.25 4.06
C GLN A 27 -8.71 8.86 3.43
N LEU A 28 -7.48 8.40 3.18
CA LEU A 28 -7.20 7.05 2.68
C LEU A 28 -7.75 5.99 3.65
N TRP A 29 -7.44 6.12 4.94
CA TRP A 29 -7.93 5.22 5.97
C TRP A 29 -9.45 5.21 6.01
N LYS A 30 -10.11 6.38 6.08
CA LYS A 30 -11.56 6.48 6.15
C LYS A 30 -12.25 5.86 4.93
N ALA A 31 -11.71 6.10 3.74
CA ALA A 31 -12.25 5.55 2.49
C ALA A 31 -12.16 4.02 2.43
N LEU A 32 -11.08 3.43 2.93
CA LEU A 32 -10.82 1.99 2.82
C LEU A 32 -11.32 1.19 4.01
N TRP A 33 -11.13 1.68 5.23
CA TRP A 33 -11.43 0.95 6.46
C TRP A 33 -12.93 0.73 6.65
N HIS A 34 -13.73 1.72 6.24
CA HIS A 34 -15.19 1.67 6.30
C HIS A 34 -15.87 1.14 5.03
N ALA A 35 -15.11 0.81 3.99
CA ALA A 35 -15.64 0.15 2.81
C ALA A 35 -16.27 -1.20 3.18
N GLN A 36 -17.30 -1.61 2.43
CA GLN A 36 -18.00 -2.87 2.69
C GLN A 36 -17.13 -4.06 2.28
N ALA A 37 -16.99 -5.02 3.19
CA ALA A 37 -16.32 -6.28 2.89
C ALA A 37 -17.18 -7.10 1.92
N GLY A 38 -16.84 -7.10 0.64
CA GLY A 38 -17.57 -7.84 -0.40
C GLY A 38 -17.73 -7.06 -1.69
N GLU A 39 -17.65 -5.73 -1.62
CA GLU A 39 -17.54 -4.87 -2.80
C GLU A 39 -16.08 -4.84 -3.29
N GLY A 40 -15.88 -4.52 -4.57
CA GLY A 40 -14.55 -4.28 -5.12
C GLY A 40 -13.79 -3.22 -4.32
N VAL A 41 -12.45 -3.26 -4.35
CA VAL A 41 -11.64 -2.27 -3.62
C VAL A 41 -11.86 -0.89 -4.25
N PRO A 42 -12.38 0.12 -3.52
CA PRO A 42 -12.95 1.33 -4.12
C PRO A 42 -11.95 2.22 -4.86
N LEU A 43 -10.64 1.99 -4.66
CA LEU A 43 -9.57 2.74 -5.30
C LEU A 43 -9.06 2.08 -6.59
N PHE A 44 -9.46 0.85 -6.88
CA PHE A 44 -9.09 0.18 -8.13
C PHE A 44 -10.21 0.37 -9.14
N GLN A 45 -9.87 0.93 -10.29
CA GLN A 45 -10.80 1.16 -11.38
C GLN A 45 -10.31 0.44 -12.62
N HIS A 46 -11.20 -0.30 -13.27
CA HIS A 46 -10.95 -0.86 -14.58
C HIS A 46 -11.30 0.17 -15.65
N HIS A 47 -10.40 0.39 -16.60
CA HIS A 47 -10.58 1.36 -17.68
C HIS A 47 -10.33 0.71 -19.03
N THR A 48 -11.25 0.91 -19.96
CA THR A 48 -11.03 0.62 -21.38
C THR A 48 -10.37 1.82 -22.03
N ILE A 49 -9.28 1.58 -22.73
CA ILE A 49 -8.43 2.58 -23.34
C ILE A 49 -8.80 2.70 -24.81
N ALA A 50 -9.53 3.77 -25.15
CA ALA A 50 -9.78 4.12 -26.53
C ALA A 50 -8.48 4.58 -27.19
N ARG A 51 -8.09 3.94 -28.29
CA ARG A 51 -6.91 4.30 -29.08
C ARG A 51 -7.22 4.35 -30.56
N ASP A 52 -6.54 5.23 -31.25
CA ASP A 52 -6.47 5.18 -32.70
C ASP A 52 -5.46 4.08 -33.10
N MET A 53 -6.00 2.91 -33.45
CA MET A 53 -5.21 1.75 -33.86
C MET A 53 -4.45 1.99 -35.18
N THR A 54 -4.80 3.03 -35.94
CA THR A 54 -4.10 3.34 -37.20
C THR A 54 -2.72 3.95 -36.98
N LEU A 55 -2.45 4.48 -35.79
CA LEU A 55 -1.19 5.13 -35.43
C LEU A 55 -0.20 4.18 -34.73
N LEU A 56 -0.63 2.97 -34.38
CA LEU A 56 0.18 1.99 -33.67
C LEU A 56 0.76 0.98 -34.64
N ASP A 57 2.02 0.61 -34.40
CA ASP A 57 2.65 -0.51 -35.07
C ASP A 57 1.86 -1.80 -34.75
N PRO A 58 1.37 -2.54 -35.76
CA PRO A 58 0.56 -3.75 -35.55
C PRO A 58 1.31 -4.84 -34.78
N ASP A 59 2.64 -4.79 -34.74
CA ASP A 59 3.46 -5.77 -34.02
C ASP A 59 3.51 -5.49 -32.50
N ILE A 60 3.06 -4.31 -32.05
CA ILE A 60 3.01 -3.95 -30.62
C ILE A 60 1.64 -4.34 -30.06
N ASN A 61 1.59 -5.45 -29.31
CA ASN A 61 0.41 -5.83 -28.56
C ASN A 61 0.22 -4.92 -27.32
N ILE A 62 -0.74 -4.00 -27.39
CA ILE A 62 -1.11 -3.12 -26.26
C ILE A 62 -2.49 -3.52 -25.74
N PRO A 63 -2.63 -3.91 -24.46
CA PRO A 63 -3.91 -4.24 -23.86
C PRO A 63 -4.95 -3.11 -24.04
N ASN A 64 -6.16 -3.45 -24.45
CA ASN A 64 -7.25 -2.46 -24.58
C ASN A 64 -7.83 -2.03 -23.25
N ASP A 65 -7.52 -2.75 -22.18
CA ASP A 65 -8.01 -2.47 -20.85
C ASP A 65 -6.85 -2.40 -19.86
N CYS A 66 -7.04 -1.62 -18.79
CA CYS A 66 -6.08 -1.55 -17.70
C CYS A 66 -6.75 -1.36 -16.35
N TRP A 67 -5.99 -1.64 -15.30
CA TRP A 67 -6.35 -1.29 -13.95
C TRP A 67 -5.63 -0.01 -13.53
N LEU A 68 -6.37 0.92 -12.97
CA LEU A 68 -5.86 2.17 -12.41
C LEU A 68 -6.08 2.19 -10.90
N LEU A 69 -5.06 2.56 -10.16
CA LEU A 69 -5.14 2.83 -8.73
C LEU A 69 -5.32 4.35 -8.53
N GLN A 70 -6.51 4.74 -8.09
CA GLN A 70 -6.88 6.11 -7.74
C GLN A 70 -6.56 6.35 -6.27
N VAL A 71 -5.45 7.01 -5.98
CA VAL A 71 -5.10 7.35 -4.59
C VAL A 71 -5.43 8.81 -4.33
N PRO A 72 -6.00 9.16 -3.17
CA PRO A 72 -6.16 10.57 -2.80
C PRO A 72 -4.85 11.33 -2.94
N GLU A 73 -4.94 12.58 -3.39
CA GLU A 73 -3.77 13.44 -3.55
C GLU A 73 -2.99 13.52 -2.24
N HIS A 74 -1.67 13.60 -2.34
CA HIS A 74 -0.75 13.81 -1.20
C HIS A 74 -0.59 12.65 -0.20
N VAL A 75 -1.22 11.48 -0.42
CA VAL A 75 -1.10 10.29 0.47
C VAL A 75 0.35 9.83 0.74
N LEU A 76 1.33 10.31 -0.04
CA LEU A 76 2.75 9.96 0.09
C LEU A 76 3.69 11.18 0.12
N GLY A 77 3.18 12.36 0.50
CA GLY A 77 3.95 13.61 0.43
C GLY A 77 4.32 14.06 -0.99
N GLY A 78 3.86 13.35 -2.02
CA GLY A 78 4.05 13.67 -3.44
C GLY A 78 2.82 14.29 -4.08
N THR A 79 3.03 15.07 -5.13
CA THR A 79 1.98 15.69 -5.96
C THR A 79 1.45 14.74 -7.03
N CYS A 80 1.32 13.45 -6.73
CA CYS A 80 0.76 12.51 -7.71
C CYS A 80 -0.75 12.74 -7.79
N THR A 81 -1.16 13.55 -8.76
CA THR A 81 -2.57 13.87 -9.07
C THR A 81 -3.15 12.91 -10.10
N SER A 82 -2.31 12.06 -10.71
CA SER A 82 -2.73 11.11 -11.73
C SER A 82 -2.93 9.71 -11.12
N PRO A 83 -3.92 8.94 -11.61
CA PRO A 83 -4.05 7.53 -11.31
C PRO A 83 -2.78 6.80 -11.70
N VAL A 84 -2.49 5.76 -10.94
CA VAL A 84 -1.32 4.94 -11.16
C VAL A 84 -1.73 3.71 -11.93
N LEU A 85 -1.04 3.42 -13.03
CA LEU A 85 -1.22 2.16 -13.74
C LEU A 85 -0.88 0.98 -12.82
N PHE A 86 -1.85 0.11 -12.60
CA PHE A 86 -1.67 -1.13 -11.87
C PHE A 86 -1.16 -2.22 -12.83
N ARG A 87 0.16 -2.44 -12.77
CA ARG A 87 0.90 -3.29 -13.70
C ARG A 87 0.58 -4.78 -13.49
N GLU A 88 0.69 -5.59 -14.54
CA GLU A 88 0.62 -7.05 -14.43
C GLU A 88 1.69 -7.57 -13.44
N GLU A 89 2.88 -6.99 -13.51
CA GLU A 89 3.99 -7.23 -12.58
C GLU A 89 3.58 -7.10 -11.10
N TYR A 90 2.66 -6.18 -10.79
CA TYR A 90 2.22 -5.98 -9.42
C TYR A 90 1.36 -7.14 -8.93
N PHE A 91 0.56 -7.75 -9.81
CA PHE A 91 -0.16 -8.98 -9.50
C PHE A 91 0.81 -10.14 -9.24
N GLU A 92 1.82 -10.31 -10.07
CA GLU A 92 2.84 -11.36 -9.88
C GLU A 92 3.57 -11.17 -8.53
N ALA A 93 4.00 -9.95 -8.24
CA ALA A 93 4.66 -9.61 -6.97
C ALA A 93 3.73 -9.82 -5.75
N LEU A 94 2.43 -9.51 -5.86
CA LEU A 94 1.44 -9.80 -4.82
C LEU A 94 1.25 -11.31 -4.63
N GLN A 95 1.14 -12.08 -5.71
CA GLN A 95 1.05 -13.55 -5.63
C GLN A 95 2.28 -14.12 -4.93
N PHE A 96 3.46 -13.64 -5.27
CA PHE A 96 4.71 -14.07 -4.65
C PHE A 96 4.79 -13.68 -3.18
N LEU A 97 4.40 -12.44 -2.84
CA LEU A 97 4.28 -11.95 -1.46
C LEU A 97 3.39 -12.86 -0.64
N PHE A 98 2.22 -13.20 -1.17
CA PHE A 98 1.30 -13.93 -0.35
C PHE A 98 1.64 -15.41 -0.18
N ARG A 99 2.25 -16.03 -1.19
CA ARG A 99 2.91 -17.34 -1.02
C ARG A 99 3.97 -17.27 0.07
N ALA A 100 4.72 -16.17 0.16
CA ALA A 100 5.76 -15.99 1.17
C ALA A 100 5.22 -15.89 2.60
N VAL A 101 4.00 -15.39 2.80
CA VAL A 101 3.32 -15.40 4.10
C VAL A 101 2.52 -16.68 4.36
N GLY A 102 2.64 -17.69 3.50
CA GLY A 102 1.99 -19.00 3.67
C GLY A 102 0.50 -18.98 3.37
N TRP A 103 0.04 -18.03 2.57
CA TRP A 103 -1.35 -17.94 2.18
C TRP A 103 -1.57 -18.62 0.83
N ASP A 104 -2.64 -19.40 0.72
CA ASP A 104 -3.04 -20.09 -0.50
C ASP A 104 -3.83 -19.13 -1.39
N HIS A 105 -3.25 -18.79 -2.55
CA HIS A 105 -3.75 -17.76 -3.44
C HIS A 105 -3.93 -18.21 -4.86
N THR A 106 -4.57 -19.35 -5.05
CA THR A 106 -5.07 -19.77 -6.37
C THR A 106 -6.01 -18.76 -7.03
N HIS A 107 -6.45 -17.69 -6.34
CA HIS A 107 -7.45 -16.74 -6.84
C HIS A 107 -7.11 -15.25 -6.62
N ILE A 108 -5.85 -14.83 -6.74
CA ILE A 108 -5.61 -13.40 -7.04
C ILE A 108 -5.99 -13.21 -8.51
N GLY A 109 -7.28 -12.98 -8.71
CA GLY A 109 -7.86 -12.96 -10.03
C GLY A 109 -8.91 -11.88 -10.09
N VAL A 110 -8.86 -11.15 -11.20
CA VAL A 110 -10.02 -10.45 -11.72
C VAL A 110 -11.08 -11.51 -11.98
N ASP A 111 -12.31 -11.26 -11.54
CA ASP A 111 -13.44 -12.10 -11.89
C ASP A 111 -13.78 -11.88 -13.36
N VAL A 112 -13.16 -12.67 -14.25
CA VAL A 112 -13.28 -12.52 -15.72
C VAL A 112 -14.70 -12.81 -16.19
N GLU A 113 -15.50 -13.53 -15.40
CA GLU A 113 -16.89 -13.85 -15.72
C GLU A 113 -17.85 -12.71 -15.39
N SER A 114 -17.42 -11.70 -14.62
CA SER A 114 -18.25 -10.54 -14.30
C SER A 114 -18.26 -9.54 -15.47
N PRO A 115 -19.44 -8.98 -15.85
CA PRO A 115 -19.54 -7.96 -16.90
C PRO A 115 -18.79 -6.66 -16.55
N SER A 116 -18.48 -6.46 -15.27
CA SER A 116 -17.54 -5.45 -14.78
C SER A 116 -16.46 -6.19 -14.01
N PRO A 117 -15.22 -6.29 -14.52
CA PRO A 117 -14.14 -6.93 -13.77
C PRO A 117 -13.95 -6.15 -12.47
N GLU A 118 -14.15 -6.80 -11.33
CA GLU A 118 -13.95 -6.21 -10.01
C GLU A 118 -12.62 -6.66 -9.41
N PHE A 119 -11.88 -5.71 -8.85
CA PHE A 119 -10.65 -6.04 -8.13
C PHE A 119 -11.02 -6.58 -6.75
N ARG A 120 -10.90 -7.90 -6.59
CA ARG A 120 -11.16 -8.56 -5.31
C ARG A 120 -9.93 -8.51 -4.42
N ASN A 121 -10.11 -8.03 -3.19
CA ASN A 121 -9.02 -7.99 -2.22
C ASN A 121 -8.72 -9.40 -1.66
N PRO A 122 -7.52 -9.97 -1.92
CA PRO A 122 -7.16 -11.30 -1.44
C PRO A 122 -7.04 -11.38 0.09
N LEU A 123 -6.86 -10.24 0.78
CA LEU A 123 -6.71 -10.19 2.24
C LEU A 123 -8.04 -10.29 3.00
N LEU A 124 -9.19 -10.13 2.34
CA LEU A 124 -10.50 -10.28 2.99
C LEU A 124 -10.84 -11.73 3.32
N ARG A 125 -10.29 -12.69 2.56
CA ARG A 125 -10.47 -14.13 2.80
C ARG A 125 -9.48 -14.60 3.84
N ARG A 126 -9.67 -14.15 5.07
CA ARG A 126 -8.82 -14.48 6.20
C ARG A 126 -8.87 -15.98 6.46
N ARG A 127 -7.82 -16.70 6.08
CA ARG A 127 -7.53 -18.03 6.60
C ARG A 127 -6.50 -17.89 7.71
N GLU A 128 -6.67 -18.68 8.77
CA GLU A 128 -5.65 -18.81 9.80
C GLU A 128 -4.35 -19.26 9.14
N VAL A 129 -3.32 -18.44 9.26
CA VAL A 129 -2.01 -18.75 8.70
C VAL A 129 -1.40 -19.86 9.54
N PRO A 130 -0.94 -20.96 8.94
CA PRO A 130 -0.20 -22.01 9.65
C PRO A 130 0.92 -21.38 10.49
N GLN A 131 1.06 -21.85 11.73
CA GLN A 131 1.88 -21.17 12.72
C GLN A 131 3.39 -21.31 12.53
N GLU A 132 3.82 -22.25 11.69
CA GLU A 132 5.21 -22.68 11.55
C GLU A 132 5.82 -22.21 10.23
N GLY A 133 7.06 -21.70 10.29
CA GLY A 133 7.86 -21.42 9.08
C GLY A 133 7.55 -20.10 8.36
N ARG A 134 6.82 -19.16 8.98
CA ARG A 134 6.55 -17.86 8.34
C ARG A 134 7.86 -17.08 8.17
N ARG A 135 8.13 -16.66 6.93
CA ARG A 135 9.22 -15.73 6.64
C ARG A 135 8.97 -14.41 7.37
N SER A 136 10.02 -13.77 7.86
CA SER A 136 9.93 -12.49 8.55
C SER A 136 9.91 -11.29 7.59
N CYS A 137 10.33 -11.48 6.33
CA CYS A 137 10.49 -10.37 5.40
C CYS A 137 10.20 -10.74 3.93
N PHE A 138 9.66 -9.76 3.21
CA PHE A 138 9.59 -9.68 1.75
C PHE A 138 10.34 -8.44 1.26
N ILE A 139 11.16 -8.58 0.23
CA ILE A 139 11.88 -7.47 -0.39
C ILE A 139 11.42 -7.32 -1.83
N LEU A 140 10.94 -6.12 -2.17
CA LEU A 140 10.70 -5.71 -3.53
C LEU A 140 11.90 -4.91 -4.04
N GLU A 141 12.59 -5.44 -5.02
CA GLU A 141 13.76 -4.83 -5.63
C GLU A 141 13.43 -4.26 -7.01
N GLY A 142 14.28 -3.37 -7.52
CA GLY A 142 14.19 -2.89 -8.89
C GLY A 142 14.84 -1.51 -9.09
N GLY A 143 14.95 -1.08 -10.34
CA GLY A 143 15.54 0.20 -10.71
C GLY A 143 14.78 1.43 -10.17
N PRO A 144 15.41 2.61 -10.13
CA PRO A 144 14.71 3.87 -9.85
C PRO A 144 13.56 4.09 -10.84
N GLY A 145 12.43 4.65 -10.38
CA GLY A 145 11.28 4.95 -11.24
C GLY A 145 10.44 3.74 -11.68
N ILE A 146 10.79 2.51 -11.26
CA ILE A 146 10.08 1.30 -11.70
C ILE A 146 8.71 1.06 -11.03
N GLY A 147 8.33 1.92 -10.08
CA GLY A 147 7.02 1.87 -9.43
C GLY A 147 6.96 1.08 -8.13
N LYS A 148 8.10 0.76 -7.50
CA LYS A 148 8.15 0.08 -6.19
C LYS A 148 7.29 0.76 -5.11
N THR A 149 7.36 2.09 -5.01
CA THR A 149 6.55 2.89 -4.09
C THR A 149 5.06 2.66 -4.30
N TYR A 150 4.62 2.60 -5.57
CA TYR A 150 3.23 2.36 -5.92
C TYR A 150 2.79 0.92 -5.65
N TRP A 151 3.69 -0.06 -5.80
CA TRP A 151 3.42 -1.41 -5.35
C TRP A 151 3.24 -1.49 -3.83
N LEU A 152 4.08 -0.81 -3.04
CA LEU A 152 3.88 -0.73 -1.58
C LEU A 152 2.55 -0.06 -1.22
N LEU A 153 2.19 1.01 -1.93
CA LEU A 153 0.91 1.68 -1.77
C LEU A 153 -0.27 0.76 -2.08
N THR A 154 -0.14 -0.09 -3.10
CA THR A 154 -1.11 -1.15 -3.37
C THR A 154 -1.26 -2.07 -2.17
N VAL A 155 -0.16 -2.57 -1.61
CA VAL A 155 -0.21 -3.43 -0.41
C VAL A 155 -0.88 -2.71 0.76
N LEU A 156 -0.56 -1.43 0.99
CA LEU A 156 -1.21 -0.61 2.01
C LEU A 156 -2.73 -0.54 1.78
N VAL A 157 -3.16 -0.20 0.57
CA VAL A 157 -4.57 -0.08 0.20
C VAL A 157 -5.32 -1.39 0.47
N LEU A 158 -4.77 -2.52 0.04
CA LEU A 158 -5.38 -3.82 0.29
C LEU A 158 -5.48 -4.09 1.80
N ARG A 159 -4.47 -3.76 2.58
CA ARG A 159 -4.48 -4.01 4.03
C ARG A 159 -5.48 -3.15 4.78
N LEU A 160 -5.56 -1.87 4.45
CA LEU A 160 -6.55 -0.96 5.04
C LEU A 160 -7.98 -1.41 4.72
N HIS A 161 -8.23 -1.84 3.48
CA HIS A 161 -9.52 -2.39 3.08
C HIS A 161 -9.87 -3.69 3.84
N ALA A 162 -8.85 -4.49 4.18
CA ALA A 162 -9.02 -5.69 5.02
C ALA A 162 -9.01 -5.39 6.52
N ARG A 163 -8.99 -4.10 6.93
CA ARG A 163 -8.96 -3.64 8.33
C ARG A 163 -7.80 -4.24 9.13
N LEU A 164 -6.64 -4.39 8.47
CA LEU A 164 -5.46 -4.98 9.10
C LEU A 164 -4.50 -3.89 9.60
N PRO A 165 -3.99 -4.00 10.84
CA PRO A 165 -3.06 -3.02 11.39
C PRO A 165 -1.78 -2.96 10.57
N THR A 166 -1.34 -1.76 10.21
CA THR A 166 -0.24 -1.58 9.27
C THR A 166 0.61 -0.38 9.66
N ILE A 167 1.92 -0.56 9.76
CA ILE A 167 2.87 0.55 9.83
C ILE A 167 3.36 0.81 8.42
N TYR A 168 3.33 2.06 7.99
CA TYR A 168 3.89 2.50 6.73
C TYR A 168 4.93 3.59 6.95
N GLN A 169 6.10 3.41 6.35
CA GLN A 169 7.20 4.35 6.38
C GLN A 169 7.70 4.62 4.97
N TRP A 170 7.68 5.90 4.55
CA TRP A 170 8.20 6.32 3.24
C TRP A 170 9.32 7.36 3.30
N GLU A 171 9.55 7.93 4.48
CA GLU A 171 10.68 8.79 4.82
C GLU A 171 11.24 8.39 6.19
N PRO A 172 12.49 8.72 6.52
CA PRO A 172 13.09 8.39 7.82
C PRO A 172 12.31 8.93 9.03
N ASP A 173 11.62 10.05 8.89
CA ASP A 173 10.89 10.74 9.96
C ASP A 173 9.36 10.77 9.75
N ARG A 174 8.87 10.04 8.73
CA ARG A 174 7.44 9.90 8.45
C ARG A 174 7.02 8.45 8.55
N ILE A 175 6.49 8.11 9.71
CA ILE A 175 5.95 6.79 10.01
C ILE A 175 4.49 6.98 10.39
N VAL A 176 3.61 6.21 9.75
CA VAL A 176 2.18 6.21 10.07
C VAL A 176 1.76 4.81 10.45
N PHE A 177 1.13 4.69 11.60
CA PHE A 177 0.49 3.47 12.05
C PHE A 177 -1.00 3.57 11.82
N PHE A 178 -1.55 2.64 11.06
CA PHE A 178 -2.98 2.52 10.79
C PHE A 178 -3.56 1.39 11.61
N ASP A 179 -4.62 1.68 12.37
CA ASP A 179 -5.42 0.69 13.07
C ASP A 179 -6.93 1.02 12.98
N GLN A 180 -7.71 0.42 13.88
CA GLN A 180 -9.16 0.62 13.96
C GLN A 180 -9.58 2.02 14.42
N ASP A 181 -8.70 2.76 15.09
CA ASP A 181 -8.95 4.09 15.65
C ASP A 181 -8.47 5.21 14.70
N GLY A 182 -7.64 4.87 13.71
CA GLY A 182 -7.21 5.77 12.64
C GLY A 182 -5.71 5.74 12.38
N PRO A 183 -5.19 6.63 11.53
CA PRO A 183 -3.76 6.84 11.39
C PRO A 183 -3.17 7.61 12.58
N VAL A 184 -2.05 7.13 13.11
CA VAL A 184 -1.23 7.78 14.12
C VAL A 184 0.16 8.04 13.54
N HIS A 185 0.60 9.31 13.57
CA HIS A 185 1.89 9.71 13.03
C HIS A 185 2.98 9.64 14.10
N PHE A 186 4.12 9.07 13.74
CA PHE A 186 5.33 8.97 14.55
C PHE A 186 6.50 9.61 13.82
N ARG A 187 7.37 10.29 14.59
CA ARG A 187 8.59 10.90 14.04
C ARG A 187 9.75 9.93 14.01
N THR A 188 9.77 8.96 14.93
CA THR A 188 10.85 7.99 15.04
C THR A 188 10.30 6.60 15.34
N VAL A 189 11.06 5.55 15.00
CA VAL A 189 10.69 4.18 15.40
C VAL A 189 10.65 4.01 16.91
N ASN A 190 11.41 4.79 17.68
CA ASN A 190 11.31 4.73 19.14
C ASN A 190 9.92 5.19 19.62
N ASP A 191 9.33 6.19 18.96
CA ASP A 191 7.97 6.62 19.30
C ASP A 191 6.96 5.50 19.02
N VAL A 192 7.14 4.76 17.92
CA VAL A 192 6.32 3.58 17.60
C VAL A 192 6.52 2.48 18.65
N LEU A 193 7.77 2.17 19.00
CA LEU A 193 8.10 1.13 19.98
C LEU A 193 7.61 1.45 21.39
N ASN A 194 7.51 2.73 21.74
CA ASN A 194 7.01 3.20 23.04
C ASN A 194 5.49 3.44 23.05
N SER A 195 4.81 3.35 21.90
CA SER A 195 3.37 3.53 21.81
C SER A 195 2.62 2.33 22.37
N ALA A 196 1.78 2.55 23.38
CA ALA A 196 0.99 1.48 24.00
C ALA A 196 0.11 0.72 22.99
N ALA A 197 -0.47 1.42 22.01
CA ALA A 197 -1.30 0.82 20.96
C ALA A 197 -0.49 -0.09 20.03
N ALA A 198 0.67 0.40 19.55
CA ALA A 198 1.56 -0.40 18.71
C ALA A 198 2.16 -1.58 19.50
N VAL A 199 2.45 -1.39 20.80
CA VAL A 199 3.04 -2.40 21.67
C VAL A 199 2.18 -3.64 21.80
N GLN A 200 0.87 -3.48 21.95
CA GLN A 200 -0.05 -4.60 22.02
C GLN A 200 -0.05 -5.44 20.74
N LEU A 201 0.25 -4.83 19.60
CA LEU A 201 0.22 -5.46 18.28
C LEU A 201 1.59 -5.96 17.81
N TRP A 202 2.71 -5.66 18.49
CA TRP A 202 4.03 -6.17 18.09
C TRP A 202 4.12 -7.69 18.04
N HIS A 203 3.32 -8.36 18.88
CA HIS A 203 3.21 -9.82 18.89
C HIS A 203 2.10 -10.35 17.99
N SER A 204 1.31 -9.45 17.40
CA SER A 204 0.27 -9.81 16.45
C SER A 204 0.88 -10.13 15.09
N ARG A 205 0.57 -11.32 14.59
CA ARG A 205 0.91 -11.78 13.24
C ARG A 205 0.18 -11.02 12.13
N GLU A 206 -0.76 -10.18 12.52
CA GLU A 206 -1.50 -9.31 11.62
C GLU A 206 -0.72 -8.07 11.29
N LEU A 207 0.19 -7.59 12.16
CA LEU A 207 0.91 -6.35 11.96
C LEU A 207 1.96 -6.48 10.85
N TRP A 208 1.81 -5.71 9.78
CA TRP A 208 2.82 -5.58 8.75
C TRP A 208 3.47 -4.20 8.80
N VAL A 209 4.78 -4.18 8.53
CA VAL A 209 5.55 -2.94 8.38
C VAL A 209 5.97 -2.81 6.92
N LEU A 210 5.52 -1.75 6.28
CA LEU A 210 5.76 -1.44 4.88
C LEU A 210 6.78 -0.29 4.82
N VAL A 211 7.92 -0.52 4.16
CA VAL A 211 9.08 0.39 4.19
C VAL A 211 9.51 0.72 2.77
N ASP A 212 9.41 1.99 2.38
CA ASP A 212 9.95 2.49 1.11
C ASP A 212 11.34 3.09 1.30
N VAL A 213 12.36 2.40 0.80
CA VAL A 213 13.77 2.78 0.92
C VAL A 213 14.19 3.59 -0.30
N LYS A 214 14.31 4.91 -0.12
CA LYS A 214 14.71 5.82 -1.20
C LYS A 214 16.21 6.14 -1.23
N ASN A 215 16.94 6.07 -0.10
CA ASN A 215 18.34 6.51 0.02
C ASN A 215 19.11 5.71 1.10
N ASP A 216 20.45 5.82 1.12
CA ASP A 216 21.45 5.23 2.06
C ASP A 216 21.28 5.62 3.55
N HIS A 217 20.16 6.21 3.97
CA HIS A 217 19.94 6.60 5.35
C HIS A 217 19.70 5.38 6.25
N GLN A 218 20.25 5.40 7.46
CA GLN A 218 19.96 4.40 8.49
C GLN A 218 18.45 4.29 8.67
N HIS A 219 17.90 3.10 8.44
CA HIS A 219 16.47 2.90 8.54
C HIS A 219 16.08 2.86 10.02
N PRO A 220 15.09 3.66 10.43
CA PRO A 220 14.49 3.55 11.75
C PRO A 220 14.05 2.10 12.07
N VAL A 221 13.73 1.33 11.03
CA VAL A 221 13.27 -0.08 11.08
C VAL A 221 14.35 -1.05 11.54
N ASP A 222 15.62 -0.64 11.66
CA ASP A 222 16.71 -1.50 12.16
C ASP A 222 16.37 -2.17 13.50
N ARG A 223 15.64 -1.46 14.36
CA ARG A 223 15.16 -1.99 15.65
C ARG A 223 13.94 -2.89 15.51
N LEU A 224 13.11 -2.67 14.49
CA LEU A 224 11.92 -3.48 14.21
C LEU A 224 12.30 -4.87 13.68
N TYR A 225 13.46 -5.03 13.04
CA TYR A 225 13.94 -6.33 12.55
C TYR A 225 14.13 -7.38 13.65
N HIS A 226 14.31 -6.96 14.88
CA HIS A 226 14.44 -7.85 16.04
C HIS A 226 13.10 -8.17 16.71
N SER A 227 12.01 -7.51 16.32
CA SER A 227 10.69 -7.76 16.89
C SER A 227 10.12 -9.09 16.37
N ARG A 228 9.79 -10.00 17.30
CA ARG A 228 9.16 -11.27 16.97
C ARG A 228 7.67 -11.05 16.68
N GLY A 229 7.21 -11.48 15.51
CA GLY A 229 5.79 -11.50 15.14
C GLY A 229 5.42 -10.55 14.01
N VAL A 230 6.30 -9.60 13.68
CA VAL A 230 6.08 -8.62 12.62
C VAL A 230 6.51 -9.17 11.27
N PHE A 231 5.72 -8.89 10.23
CA PHE A 231 6.10 -9.15 8.85
C PHE A 231 6.52 -7.86 8.15
N ILE A 232 7.73 -7.83 7.58
CA ILE A 232 8.30 -6.61 7.03
C ILE A 232 8.36 -6.71 5.51
N ILE A 233 7.83 -5.69 4.84
CA ILE A 233 7.90 -5.54 3.39
C ILE A 233 8.74 -4.32 3.09
N GLN A 234 9.87 -4.54 2.41
CA GLN A 234 10.79 -3.47 2.05
C GLN A 234 10.82 -3.28 0.54
N ALA A 235 10.53 -2.09 0.04
CA ALA A 235 10.89 -1.69 -1.33
C ALA A 235 12.28 -1.06 -1.32
N THR A 236 13.19 -1.52 -2.17
CA THR A 236 14.54 -0.95 -2.26
C THR A 236 15.13 -1.06 -3.67
N THR A 237 16.27 -0.41 -3.89
CA THR A 237 17.10 -0.64 -5.09
C THR A 237 17.94 -1.90 -4.92
N THR A 238 18.37 -2.53 -6.02
CA THR A 238 19.11 -3.81 -6.05
C THR A 238 20.53 -3.75 -5.43
N SER A 239 20.88 -2.71 -4.69
CA SER A 239 22.19 -2.59 -4.05
C SER A 239 22.26 -3.44 -2.77
N MET A 240 23.30 -4.27 -2.68
CA MET A 240 23.61 -5.12 -1.52
C MET A 240 23.64 -4.35 -0.19
N ARG A 241 23.91 -3.04 -0.19
CA ARG A 241 23.94 -2.24 1.04
C ARG A 241 22.59 -2.21 1.75
N TYR A 242 21.49 -2.19 0.99
CA TYR A 242 20.13 -2.09 1.51
C TYR A 242 19.55 -3.42 2.02
N THR A 243 20.25 -4.52 1.76
CA THR A 243 19.83 -5.87 2.11
C THR A 243 20.66 -6.49 3.23
N ARG A 244 21.79 -5.88 3.63
CA ARG A 244 22.68 -6.37 4.70
C ARG A 244 22.00 -6.63 6.04
N TRP A 245 20.94 -5.90 6.35
CA TRP A 245 20.22 -6.12 7.60
C TRP A 245 19.52 -7.50 7.63
N MET A 246 19.24 -8.10 6.47
CA MET A 246 18.69 -9.44 6.36
C MET A 246 19.61 -10.51 6.93
N ASP A 247 20.93 -10.30 6.89
CA ASP A 247 21.90 -11.24 7.47
C ASP A 247 21.70 -11.40 8.98
N LYS A 248 20.94 -10.48 9.61
CA LYS A 248 20.58 -10.51 11.02
C LYS A 248 19.23 -11.18 11.30
N LEU A 249 18.46 -11.54 10.28
CA LEU A 249 17.18 -12.20 10.44
C LEU A 249 17.36 -13.69 10.73
N SER A 250 16.54 -14.22 11.65
CA SER A 250 16.53 -15.65 11.97
C SER A 250 15.94 -16.53 10.85
N TYR A 251 15.21 -15.92 9.91
CA TYR A 251 14.60 -16.61 8.77
C TYR A 251 14.96 -15.89 7.47
N PRO A 252 15.25 -16.63 6.39
CA PRO A 252 15.54 -16.03 5.10
C PRO A 252 14.32 -15.24 4.62
N GLY A 253 14.53 -13.96 4.32
CA GLY A 253 13.58 -13.18 3.54
C GLY A 253 13.45 -13.74 2.12
N VAL A 254 12.45 -13.26 1.39
CA VAL A 254 12.42 -13.46 -0.07
C VAL A 254 12.42 -12.15 -0.81
N SER A 255 13.07 -12.15 -1.97
CA SER A 255 13.10 -11.01 -2.86
C SER A 255 12.27 -11.27 -4.13
N PHE A 256 11.67 -10.21 -4.64
CA PHE A 256 11.05 -10.14 -5.96
C PHE A 256 11.60 -8.90 -6.67
N ILE A 257 12.11 -9.07 -7.89
CA ILE A 257 12.69 -7.97 -8.67
C ILE A 257 11.67 -7.53 -9.71
N LEU A 258 11.19 -6.28 -9.64
CA LEU A 258 10.29 -5.73 -10.65
C LEU A 258 11.00 -5.56 -12.00
N ARG A 259 10.35 -6.00 -13.07
CA ARG A 259 10.79 -5.74 -14.45
C ARG A 259 10.70 -4.27 -14.86
N PRO A 260 11.59 -3.79 -15.76
CA PRO A 260 11.45 -2.55 -16.54
C PRO A 260 10.03 -2.33 -17.06
N TRP A 261 9.61 -1.06 -17.17
CA TRP A 261 8.38 -0.72 -17.87
C TRP A 261 8.50 -1.15 -19.33
N SER A 262 7.53 -1.93 -19.80
CA SER A 262 7.40 -2.23 -21.22
C SER A 262 6.89 -1.01 -21.98
N LEU A 263 7.13 -0.98 -23.30
CA LEU A 263 6.61 0.09 -24.15
C LEU A 263 5.08 0.20 -24.07
N ALA A 264 4.37 -0.93 -24.03
CA ALA A 264 2.92 -0.97 -23.89
C ALA A 264 2.45 -0.31 -22.58
N GLU A 265 3.11 -0.62 -21.46
CA GLU A 265 2.78 -0.01 -20.17
C GLU A 265 3.06 1.51 -20.16
N LEU A 266 4.15 1.97 -20.81
CA LEU A 266 4.45 3.40 -20.93
C LEU A 266 3.39 4.14 -21.76
N ILE A 267 2.94 3.55 -22.87
CA ILE A 267 1.88 4.10 -23.72
C ILE A 267 0.57 4.18 -22.92
N ILE A 268 0.20 3.11 -22.20
CA ILE A 268 -0.98 3.08 -21.34
C ILE A 268 -0.91 4.15 -20.26
N GLY A 269 0.22 4.23 -19.53
CA GLY A 269 0.41 5.20 -18.47
C GLY A 269 0.29 6.64 -18.95
N CYS A 270 0.78 6.91 -20.18
CA CYS A 270 0.62 8.22 -20.82
C CYS A 270 -0.85 8.54 -21.12
N VAL A 271 -1.63 7.60 -21.65
CA VAL A 271 -3.06 7.83 -21.93
C VAL A 271 -3.87 8.00 -20.64
N ALA A 272 -3.58 7.19 -19.62
CA ALA A 272 -4.28 7.23 -18.34
C ALA A 272 -4.13 8.56 -17.59
N SER A 273 -2.96 9.22 -17.71
CA SER A 273 -2.76 10.54 -17.09
C SER A 273 -3.63 11.62 -17.75
N PHE A 274 -3.91 11.53 -19.06
CA PHE A 274 -4.82 12.46 -19.74
C PHE A 274 -6.27 12.32 -19.32
N ILE A 275 -6.76 11.08 -19.15
CA ILE A 275 -8.15 10.81 -18.74
C ILE A 275 -8.51 11.57 -17.46
N SER A 276 -7.55 11.67 -16.54
CA SER A 276 -7.77 12.21 -15.20
C SER A 276 -7.97 13.72 -15.18
N HIS A 277 -7.34 14.43 -16.10
CA HIS A 277 -7.53 15.87 -16.26
C HIS A 277 -8.90 16.22 -16.84
N THR A 278 -9.50 15.34 -17.66
CA THR A 278 -10.80 15.61 -18.28
C THR A 278 -11.96 15.45 -17.29
N PHE A 279 -11.88 14.50 -16.35
CA PHE A 279 -12.95 14.25 -15.38
C PHE A 279 -13.01 15.27 -14.24
N GLN A 280 -11.89 15.85 -13.81
CA GLN A 280 -11.87 16.86 -12.74
C GLN A 280 -12.51 18.21 -13.15
N GLY A 281 -12.75 18.46 -14.44
CA GLY A 281 -13.39 19.68 -14.93
C GLY A 281 -14.91 19.64 -15.02
N LEU A 282 -15.55 18.50 -14.71
CA LEU A 282 -16.98 18.26 -14.94
C LEU A 282 -17.81 18.03 -13.66
N THR A 283 -17.20 18.12 -12.48
CA THR A 283 -17.83 17.97 -11.16
C THR A 283 -17.67 19.24 -10.33
#